data_AF-A0AB38EH00-F1
#
_entry.id   AF-A0AB38EH00-F1
#
_cell.length_a   1.000
_cell.length_b   1.000
_cell.length_c   1.000
_cell.angle_alpha   90.00
_cell.angle_beta   90.00
_cell.angle_gamma   90.00
#
_symmetry.space_group_name_H-M   'P 1'
#
loop_
_entity.id
_entity.type
_entity.pdbx_description
1 polymer ?
#
loop_
_entity_poly.entity_id
_entity_poly.type
_entity_poly.pdbx_seq_one_letter_code
_entity_poly.pdbx_strand_id
1 'polypeptide(L)'
;MSIGHLSPTPASVMSCNQARLSGTVGDMMGYDFIDIHGQPAVNAIQGRVIGLTVQELFRIPDVVAIASENTKAATLGALRSGVINTLATTVTNAHTILALDDATRKG
;
A
#
# COMPACT_ATOMS: atom_id res chain seq x y z
N MET A 1 -40.37 16.71 1.46
CA MET A 1 -39.90 15.33 1.65
C MET A 1 -38.86 15.07 0.56
N SER A 2 -37.57 15.33 0.84
CA SER A 2 -36.50 15.18 -0.16
C SER A 2 -35.95 13.78 -0.05
N ILE A 3 -36.17 12.95 -1.06
CA ILE A 3 -35.53 11.65 -1.17
C ILE A 3 -34.11 11.95 -1.65
N GLY A 4 -33.18 12.02 -0.70
CA GLY A 4 -31.75 12.12 -0.98
C GLY A 4 -31.30 10.87 -1.72
N HIS A 5 -31.31 10.95 -3.05
CA HIS A 5 -30.65 9.98 -3.91
C HIS A 5 -29.15 10.09 -3.64
N LEU A 6 -28.62 9.23 -2.77
CA LEU A 6 -27.18 8.95 -2.76
C LEU A 6 -26.88 8.32 -4.11
N SER A 7 -26.43 9.14 -5.05
CA SER A 7 -25.70 8.67 -6.21
C SER A 7 -24.52 7.86 -5.68
N PRO A 8 -24.33 6.59 -6.11
CA PRO A 8 -23.10 5.88 -5.79
C PRO A 8 -21.96 6.73 -6.35
N THR A 9 -21.04 7.12 -5.47
CA THR A 9 -19.81 7.79 -5.91
C THR A 9 -19.17 6.91 -6.99
N PRO A 10 -18.79 7.48 -8.14
CA PRO A 10 -18.17 6.68 -9.19
C PRO A 10 -16.94 6.01 -8.59
N ALA A 11 -16.89 4.67 -8.67
CA ALA A 11 -15.80 3.82 -8.17
C ALA A 11 -14.42 4.12 -8.81
N SER A 12 -14.30 5.19 -9.59
CA SER A 12 -13.08 5.66 -10.24
C SER A 12 -12.15 6.43 -9.30
N VAL A 13 -12.60 6.83 -8.10
CA VAL A 13 -11.81 7.62 -7.15
C VAL A 13 -12.03 7.12 -5.72
N MET A 14 -11.19 6.20 -5.25
CA MET A 14 -11.11 5.93 -3.80
C MET A 14 -10.41 7.11 -3.13
N SER A 15 -11.15 7.86 -2.33
CA SER A 15 -10.57 8.92 -1.47
C SER A 15 -9.60 8.31 -0.45
N CYS A 16 -8.52 9.01 -0.09
CA CYS A 16 -7.59 8.62 0.99
C CYS A 16 -8.32 8.23 2.29
N ASN A 17 -9.49 8.81 2.55
CA ASN A 17 -10.29 8.49 3.72
C ASN A 17 -10.92 7.08 3.64
N GLN A 18 -11.32 6.63 2.44
CA GLN A 18 -11.86 5.28 2.25
C GLN A 18 -10.75 4.21 2.30
N ALA A 19 -9.57 4.51 1.75
CA ALA A 19 -8.40 3.62 1.86
C ALA A 19 -7.99 3.39 3.34
N ARG A 20 -8.04 4.44 4.17
CA ARG A 20 -7.78 4.28 5.62
C ARG A 20 -8.79 3.37 6.32
N LEU A 21 -10.05 3.38 5.90
CA LEU A 21 -11.10 2.56 6.49
C LEU A 21 -10.97 1.07 6.13
N SER A 22 -10.27 0.73 5.05
CA SER A 22 -9.98 -0.66 4.63
C SER A 22 -8.70 -1.24 5.24
N GLY A 23 -8.04 -0.52 6.15
CA GLY A 23 -6.75 -0.96 6.71
C GLY A 23 -5.56 -0.70 5.77
N THR A 24 -5.77 0.02 4.67
CA THR A 24 -4.70 0.39 3.74
C THR A 24 -3.75 1.37 4.40
N VAL A 25 -2.45 1.10 4.25
CA VAL A 25 -1.37 1.95 4.76
C VAL A 25 -0.66 2.74 3.66
N GLY A 26 -0.81 2.33 2.40
CA GLY A 26 -0.31 3.05 1.21
C GLY A 26 -0.59 2.30 -0.08
N ASP A 27 0.13 2.65 -1.14
CA ASP A 27 0.08 1.98 -2.45
C ASP A 27 1.48 1.68 -2.99
N MET A 28 1.54 0.70 -3.88
CA MET A 28 2.65 0.47 -4.81
C MET A 28 2.25 0.99 -6.19
N MET A 29 3.19 1.67 -6.84
CA MET A 29 3.08 2.10 -8.25
C MET A 29 1.88 3.03 -8.57
N GLY A 30 1.17 3.57 -7.58
CA GLY A 30 0.04 4.49 -7.75
C GLY A 30 -1.34 3.83 -7.83
N TYR A 31 -1.45 2.50 -7.70
CA TYR A 31 -2.72 1.79 -7.91
C TYR A 31 -2.89 0.49 -7.11
N ASP A 32 -1.79 -0.15 -6.69
CA ASP A 32 -1.86 -1.37 -5.89
C ASP A 32 -1.81 -1.02 -4.40
N PHE A 33 -2.99 -0.88 -3.79
CA PHE A 33 -3.12 -0.55 -2.39
C PHE A 33 -2.73 -1.71 -1.49
N ILE A 34 -2.01 -1.41 -0.40
CA ILE A 34 -1.43 -2.41 0.49
C ILE A 34 -1.77 -2.11 1.96
N ASP A 35 -2.05 -3.16 2.71
CA ASP A 35 -2.21 -3.10 4.17
C ASP A 35 -0.88 -3.29 4.91
N ILE A 36 -0.91 -3.17 6.24
CA ILE A 36 0.31 -3.31 7.07
C ILE A 36 0.86 -4.74 7.09
N HIS A 37 0.07 -5.73 6.68
CA HIS A 37 0.46 -7.14 6.60
C HIS A 37 1.03 -7.51 5.23
N GLY A 38 1.11 -6.54 4.32
CA GLY A 38 1.60 -6.72 2.97
C GLY A 38 0.60 -7.36 2.02
N GLN A 39 -0.68 -7.41 2.39
CA GLN A 39 -1.74 -7.94 1.55
C GLN A 39 -2.36 -6.82 0.71
N PRO A 40 -2.81 -7.13 -0.53
CA PRO A 40 -3.59 -6.20 -1.32
C PRO A 40 -4.86 -5.80 -0.56
N ALA A 41 -5.03 -4.51 -0.29
CA ALA A 41 -6.27 -4.01 0.27
C ALA A 41 -7.36 -4.02 -0.81
N VAL A 42 -8.53 -4.60 -0.52
CA VAL A 42 -9.64 -4.77 -1.48
C VAL A 42 -9.96 -3.43 -2.16
N ASN A 43 -9.68 -3.33 -3.46
CA ASN A 43 -9.74 -2.09 -4.22
C ASN A 43 -10.67 -2.21 -5.44
N ALA A 44 -11.58 -1.24 -5.59
CA ALA A 44 -12.53 -1.13 -6.70
C ALA A 44 -11.90 -0.67 -8.04
N ILE A 45 -10.57 -0.59 -8.11
CA ILE A 45 -9.78 -0.06 -9.24
C ILE A 45 -9.09 -1.19 -10.06
N GLN A 46 -9.08 -2.43 -9.54
CA GLN A 46 -8.55 -3.59 -10.27
C GLN A 46 -9.22 -3.74 -11.65
N GLY A 47 -8.41 -3.78 -12.71
CA GLY A 47 -8.87 -3.95 -14.10
C GLY A 47 -8.96 -2.67 -14.95
N ARG A 48 -8.59 -1.49 -14.42
CA ARG A 48 -8.55 -0.22 -15.19
C ARG A 48 -7.16 0.41 -15.32
N VAL A 49 -6.15 -0.22 -14.77
CA VAL A 49 -4.77 0.27 -14.79
C VAL A 49 -3.92 -0.62 -15.69
N ILE A 50 -3.15 0.02 -16.57
CA ILE A 50 -2.09 -0.62 -17.34
C ILE A 50 -0.79 -0.41 -16.56
N GLY A 51 -0.28 -1.48 -15.97
CA GLY A 51 0.89 -1.45 -15.10
C GLY A 51 1.26 -2.87 -14.64
N LEU A 52 2.39 -2.98 -13.93
CA LEU A 52 2.82 -4.25 -13.35
C LEU A 52 1.96 -4.56 -12.13
N THR A 53 1.45 -5.77 -12.07
CA THR A 53 0.82 -6.31 -10.87
C THR A 53 1.88 -6.70 -9.83
N VAL A 54 1.49 -6.73 -8.55
CA VAL A 54 2.32 -7.26 -7.45
C VAL A 54 2.83 -8.68 -7.76
N GLN A 55 2.02 -9.52 -8.39
CA GLN A 55 2.41 -10.88 -8.79
C GLN A 55 3.47 -10.90 -9.89
N GLU A 56 3.46 -9.92 -10.79
CA GLU A 56 4.51 -9.78 -11.82
C GLU A 56 5.82 -9.27 -11.22
N LEU A 57 5.75 -8.38 -10.23
CA LEU A 57 6.94 -7.95 -9.48
C LEU A 57 7.66 -9.13 -8.83
N PHE A 58 6.92 -10.12 -8.33
CA PHE A 58 7.52 -11.33 -7.72
C PHE A 58 8.40 -12.14 -8.69
N ARG A 59 8.22 -11.98 -10.01
CA ARG A 59 9.05 -12.66 -11.03
C ARG A 59 10.30 -11.88 -11.41
N ILE A 60 10.39 -10.61 -10.99
CA ILE A 60 11.53 -9.75 -11.29
C ILE A 60 12.65 -10.08 -10.28
N PRO A 61 13.86 -10.42 -10.72
CA PRO A 61 14.94 -10.85 -9.80
C PRO A 61 15.42 -9.76 -8.84
N ASP A 62 15.31 -8.48 -9.22
CA ASP A 62 15.75 -7.35 -8.42
C ASP A 62 14.75 -6.20 -8.50
N VAL A 63 13.89 -6.13 -7.49
CA VAL A 63 12.94 -5.06 -7.25
C VAL A 63 13.52 -4.11 -6.21
N VAL A 64 13.86 -2.91 -6.67
CA VAL A 64 14.40 -1.84 -5.82
C VAL A 64 13.29 -0.85 -5.46
N ALA A 65 13.04 -0.67 -4.17
CA ALA A 65 12.15 0.37 -3.65
C ALA A 65 12.95 1.55 -3.09
N ILE A 66 12.47 2.76 -3.31
CA ILE A 66 13.04 3.99 -2.75
C ILE A 66 11.99 4.63 -1.85
N ALA A 67 12.32 4.88 -0.58
CA ALA A 67 11.40 5.49 0.38
C ALA A 67 12.13 6.54 1.25
N SER A 68 11.83 7.82 1.03
CA SER A 68 12.44 8.94 1.77
C SER A 68 11.47 9.67 2.72
N GLU A 69 10.16 9.50 2.56
CA GLU A 69 9.14 10.30 3.26
C GLU A 69 8.53 9.61 4.51
N ASN A 70 7.57 10.28 5.16
CA ASN A 70 6.87 9.81 6.34
C ASN A 70 5.77 8.78 6.04
N THR A 71 6.10 7.77 5.24
CA THR A 71 5.18 6.70 4.80
C THR A 71 5.58 5.34 5.38
N LYS A 72 6.06 5.32 6.64
CA LYS A 72 6.71 4.14 7.25
C LYS A 72 5.81 2.90 7.36
N ALA A 73 4.52 3.09 7.63
CA ALA A 73 3.56 1.98 7.62
C ALA A 73 3.37 1.40 6.21
N ALA A 74 3.34 2.25 5.18
CA ALA A 74 3.31 1.82 3.79
C ALA A 74 4.58 1.06 3.40
N THR A 75 5.76 1.59 3.78
CA THR A 75 7.03 0.92 3.52
C THR A 75 7.09 -0.44 4.21
N LEU A 76 6.65 -0.54 5.47
CA LEU A 76 6.59 -1.82 6.17
C LEU A 76 5.62 -2.81 5.50
N GLY A 77 4.42 -2.36 5.12
CA GLY A 77 3.48 -3.17 4.34
C GLY A 77 4.10 -3.67 3.04
N ALA A 78 4.79 -2.77 2.31
CA ALA A 78 5.47 -3.09 1.07
C ALA A 78 6.63 -4.08 1.23
N LEU A 79 7.39 -3.99 2.32
CA LEU A 79 8.42 -4.99 2.63
C LEU A 79 7.79 -6.34 2.98
N ARG A 80 6.66 -6.35 3.69
CA ARG A 80 5.95 -7.56 4.10
C ARG A 80 5.26 -8.30 2.95
N SER A 81 4.98 -7.65 1.83
CA SER A 81 4.49 -8.36 0.64
C SER A 81 5.54 -9.29 0.03
N GLY A 82 6.82 -9.11 0.38
CA GLY A 82 7.93 -9.95 -0.08
C GLY A 82 8.37 -9.70 -1.52
N VAL A 83 7.82 -8.69 -2.20
CA VAL A 83 8.21 -8.38 -3.59
C VAL A 83 9.45 -7.50 -3.69
N ILE A 84 9.84 -6.78 -2.63
CA ILE A 84 10.99 -5.86 -2.64
C ILE A 84 12.25 -6.62 -2.23
N ASN A 85 13.27 -6.60 -3.09
CA ASN A 85 14.57 -7.19 -2.79
C ASN A 85 15.52 -6.20 -2.11
N THR A 86 15.51 -4.95 -2.59
CA THR A 86 16.43 -3.91 -2.13
C THR A 86 15.65 -2.66 -1.73
N LEU A 87 15.90 -2.12 -0.53
CA LEU A 87 15.33 -0.85 -0.07
C LEU A 87 16.42 0.22 0.02
N ALA A 88 16.27 1.29 -0.76
CA ALA A 88 17.02 2.52 -0.61
C ALA A 88 16.22 3.50 0.27
N THR A 89 16.75 3.83 1.45
CA THR A 89 16.08 4.71 2.41
C THR A 89 17.09 5.44 3.31
N THR A 90 16.61 6.35 4.16
CA THR A 90 17.43 7.03 5.16
C THR A 90 17.57 6.21 6.43
N VAL A 91 18.65 6.45 7.19
CA VAL A 91 18.89 5.77 8.49
C VAL A 91 17.70 5.94 9.45
N THR A 92 17.14 7.15 9.52
CA THR A 92 15.97 7.45 10.35
C THR A 92 14.74 6.61 9.96
N ASN A 93 14.48 6.46 8.66
CA ASN A 93 13.39 5.62 8.18
C ASN A 93 13.64 4.15 8.48
N ALA A 94 14.85 3.65 8.26
CA ALA A 94 15.21 2.27 8.58
C ALA A 94 14.94 1.93 10.05
N HIS A 95 15.40 2.77 11.00
CA HIS A 95 15.12 2.56 12.41
C HIS A 95 13.64 2.60 12.76
N THR A 96 12.88 3.52 12.15
CA THR A 96 11.45 3.65 12.40
C THR A 96 10.68 2.42 11.87
N ILE A 97 11.08 1.90 10.71
CA ILE A 97 10.48 0.69 10.12
C ILE A 97 10.74 -0.53 11.01
N LEU A 98 11.97 -0.70 11.51
CA LEU A 98 12.29 -1.80 12.44
C LEU A 98 11.48 -1.72 13.72
N ALA A 99 11.41 -0.55 14.35
CA ALA A 99 10.60 -0.35 15.56
C ALA A 99 9.11 -0.63 15.32
N LEU A 100 8.60 -0.25 14.14
CA LEU A 100 7.21 -0.53 13.75
C LEU A 100 6.96 -2.02 13.51
N ASP A 101 7.91 -2.74 12.90
CA ASP A 101 7.83 -4.20 12.72
C ASP A 101 7.75 -4.90 14.07
N ASP A 102 8.64 -4.55 15.00
CA ASP A 102 8.67 -5.11 16.36
C ASP A 102 7.36 -4.87 17.13
N ALA A 103 6.78 -3.69 16.99
CA ALA A 103 5.54 -3.32 17.67
C ALA A 103 4.31 -4.05 17.10
N THR A 104 4.33 -4.40 15.81
CA THR A 104 3.16 -4.96 15.10
C THR A 104 3.25 -6.47 14.85
N ARG A 105 4.42 -7.09 15.06
CA ARG A 105 4.62 -8.55 14.96
C ARG A 105 4.24 -9.31 16.25
N LYS A 106 4.05 -8.63 17.38
CA LYS A 106 3.65 -9.23 18.66
C LYS A 106 2.12 -9.37 18.85
N GLY A 107 1.35 -9.34 17.75
CA GLY A 107 -0.09 -9.58 17.74
C GLY A 107 -0.42 -11.03 17.42
#